data_AF-A0A485LMR9-F1
#
_entry.id   AF-A0A485LMR9-F1
#
_cell.length_a   1.000
_cell.length_b   1.000
_cell.length_c   1.000
_cell.angle_alpha   90.00
_cell.angle_beta   90.00
_cell.angle_gamma   90.00
#
_symmetry.space_group_name_H-M   'P 1'
#
loop_
_entity.id
_entity.type
_entity.pdbx_description
1 polymer ?
#
loop_
_entity_poly.entity_id
_entity_poly.type
_entity_poly.pdbx_seq_one_letter_code
_entity_poly.pdbx_strand_id
1 'polypeptide(L)'
;MSLVSTAAPSTSHSPSKPAPQPRYRLLYTDESIKSRYDLVLRTTMSLAAHEKRSSNNAMLAQKAMKYRKLDQAKLAINYNDPNVDVFQCMGIQWCKVAVQS
;
A
#
# COMPACT_ATOMS: atom_id res chain seq x y z
N MET A 1 -14.91 50.88 31.63
CA MET A 1 -15.64 49.73 31.07
C MET A 1 -14.78 49.15 29.97
N SER A 2 -14.05 48.08 30.25
CA SER A 2 -13.06 47.51 29.33
C SER A 2 -13.67 46.34 28.56
N LEU A 3 -13.72 46.42 27.24
CA LEU A 3 -14.17 45.34 26.37
C LEU A 3 -12.98 44.45 26.00
N VAL A 4 -12.93 43.25 26.57
CA VAL A 4 -12.03 42.19 26.12
C VAL A 4 -12.70 41.47 24.94
N SER A 5 -12.13 41.61 23.74
CA SER A 5 -12.54 40.81 22.57
C SER A 5 -11.59 39.62 22.47
N THR A 6 -12.02 38.47 22.99
CA THR A 6 -11.32 37.20 22.82
C THR A 6 -11.66 36.64 21.44
N ALA A 7 -10.72 36.75 20.50
CA ALA A 7 -10.82 36.09 19.21
C ALA A 7 -10.66 34.57 19.37
N ALA A 8 -11.63 33.80 18.86
CA ALA A 8 -11.58 32.35 18.83
C ALA A 8 -10.52 31.84 17.83
N PRO A 9 -9.84 30.71 18.10
CA PRO A 9 -8.91 30.12 17.15
C PRO A 9 -9.68 29.58 15.94
N SER A 10 -9.41 30.15 14.78
CA SER A 10 -9.89 29.64 13.50
C SER A 10 -9.12 28.37 13.16
N THR A 11 -9.65 27.20 13.53
CA THR A 11 -9.07 25.94 13.08
C THR A 11 -9.28 25.83 11.57
N SER A 12 -8.24 26.13 10.81
CA SER A 12 -8.16 25.85 9.38
C SER A 12 -8.12 24.33 9.20
N HIS A 13 -9.30 23.69 9.12
CA HIS A 13 -9.40 22.32 8.65
C HIS A 13 -9.13 22.31 7.15
N SER A 14 -7.85 22.20 6.80
CA SER A 14 -7.47 21.73 5.46
C SER A 14 -8.19 20.39 5.25
N PRO A 15 -8.87 20.15 4.11
CA PRO A 15 -9.46 18.86 3.83
C PRO A 15 -8.31 17.86 3.68
N SER A 16 -7.98 17.17 4.77
CA SER A 16 -7.08 16.01 4.76
C SER A 16 -7.70 15.01 3.80
N LYS A 17 -7.03 14.77 2.66
CA LYS A 17 -7.45 13.73 1.72
C LYS A 17 -7.64 12.44 2.53
N PRO A 18 -8.82 11.78 2.46
CA PRO A 18 -9.04 10.56 3.22
C PRO A 18 -7.93 9.57 2.87
N ALA A 19 -7.26 9.04 3.88
CA ALA A 19 -6.25 8.02 3.69
C ALA A 19 -6.88 6.88 2.87
N PRO A 20 -6.19 6.33 1.85
CA PRO A 20 -6.73 5.25 1.04
C PRO A 20 -7.15 4.09 1.94
N GLN A 21 -8.44 3.80 2.01
CA GLN A 21 -8.95 2.67 2.78
C GLN A 21 -8.39 1.37 2.17
N PRO A 22 -7.86 0.44 2.99
CA PRO A 22 -7.39 -0.83 2.48
C PRO A 22 -8.54 -1.58 1.81
N ARG A 23 -8.31 -2.04 0.58
CA ARG A 23 -9.25 -2.83 -0.21
C ARG A 23 -9.41 -4.25 0.34
N TYR A 24 -8.36 -4.78 0.97
CA TYR A 24 -8.36 -6.14 1.51
C TYR A 24 -7.67 -6.19 2.86
N ARG A 25 -8.19 -7.04 3.76
CA ARG A 25 -7.53 -7.42 5.02
C ARG A 25 -7.13 -8.88 4.94
N LEU A 26 -5.85 -9.18 5.15
CA LEU A 26 -5.33 -10.54 5.19
C LEU A 26 -4.97 -10.91 6.63
N LEU A 27 -5.59 -11.97 7.12
CA LEU A 27 -5.29 -12.53 8.43
C LEU A 27 -4.04 -13.42 8.35
N TYR A 28 -3.15 -13.32 9.33
CA TYR A 28 -1.98 -14.19 9.42
C TYR A 28 -1.66 -14.54 10.87
N THR A 29 -1.12 -15.73 11.09
CA THR A 29 -0.66 -16.21 12.41
C THR A 29 0.86 -16.23 12.49
N ASP A 30 1.52 -16.56 11.39
CA ASP A 30 2.97 -16.76 11.29
C ASP A 30 3.63 -15.65 10.45
N GLU A 31 4.65 -15.01 11.01
CA GLU A 31 5.46 -14.00 10.32
C GLU A 31 6.15 -14.56 9.06
N SER A 32 6.49 -15.86 9.06
CA SER A 32 7.10 -16.52 7.90
C SER A 32 6.20 -16.49 6.66
N ILE A 33 4.88 -16.52 6.87
CA ILE A 33 3.88 -16.38 5.81
C ILE A 33 3.94 -14.97 5.25
N LYS A 34 3.91 -13.96 6.11
CA LYS A 34 4.00 -12.56 5.71
C LYS A 34 5.28 -12.30 4.89
N SER A 35 6.44 -12.78 5.35
CA SER A 35 7.72 -12.65 4.63
C SER A 35 7.71 -13.35 3.27
N ARG A 36 7.11 -14.54 3.17
CA ARG A 36 7.03 -15.28 1.89
C ARG A 36 6.18 -14.53 0.87
N TYR A 37 5.02 -14.03 1.29
CA TYR A 37 4.18 -13.23 0.40
C TYR A 37 4.85 -11.91 0.02
N ASP A 38 5.62 -11.30 0.92
CA ASP A 38 6.36 -10.06 0.63
C ASP A 38 7.35 -10.29 -0.52
N LEU A 39 8.14 -11.36 -0.44
CA LEU A 39 9.08 -11.75 -1.49
C LEU A 39 8.37 -12.02 -2.83
N VAL A 40 7.25 -12.76 -2.80
CA VAL A 40 6.47 -13.08 -4.00
C VAL A 40 5.91 -11.82 -4.64
N LEU A 41 5.36 -10.90 -3.83
CA LEU A 41 4.78 -9.66 -4.33
C LEU A 41 5.87 -8.77 -4.94
N ARG A 42 6.99 -8.56 -4.24
CA ARG A 42 8.14 -7.80 -4.78
C ARG A 42 8.66 -8.37 -6.09
N THR A 43 8.79 -9.70 -6.17
CA THR A 43 9.22 -10.38 -7.41
C THR A 43 8.22 -10.14 -8.55
N THR A 44 6.92 -10.24 -8.26
CA THR A 44 5.86 -10.00 -9.25
C THR A 44 5.88 -8.55 -9.74
N MET A 45 6.06 -7.59 -8.83
CA MET A 45 6.12 -6.17 -9.19
C MET A 45 7.38 -5.85 -9.99
N SER A 46 8.54 -6.42 -9.63
CA SER A 46 9.77 -6.33 -10.42
C SER A 46 9.58 -6.90 -11.83
N LEU A 47 8.94 -8.08 -11.96
CA LEU A 47 8.63 -8.68 -13.26
C LEU A 47 7.70 -7.78 -14.09
N ALA A 48 6.69 -7.17 -13.46
CA ALA A 48 5.77 -6.28 -14.14
C ALA A 48 6.44 -4.98 -14.64
N ALA A 49 7.39 -4.43 -13.88
CA ALA A 49 8.10 -3.20 -14.22
C ALA A 49 9.02 -3.34 -15.44
N HIS A 50 9.51 -4.55 -15.73
CA HIS A 50 10.40 -4.80 -16.86
C HIS A 50 9.62 -5.18 -18.13
N GLU A 51 9.14 -4.18 -18.87
CA GLU A 51 8.36 -4.35 -20.11
C GLU A 51 9.04 -5.18 -21.20
N LYS A 52 10.38 -5.27 -21.19
CA LYS A 52 11.16 -5.98 -22.22
C LYS A 52 11.26 -7.49 -22.02
N ARG A 53 10.70 -8.08 -20.95
CA ARG A 53 10.75 -9.53 -20.73
C ARG A 53 9.56 -10.21 -21.41
N SER A 54 9.80 -10.96 -22.48
CA SER A 54 8.78 -11.72 -23.23
C SER A 54 8.27 -12.98 -22.54
N SER A 55 8.63 -13.21 -21.26
CA SER A 55 8.17 -14.38 -20.52
C SER A 55 6.67 -14.30 -20.21
N ASN A 56 5.96 -15.43 -20.28
CA ASN A 56 4.55 -15.52 -19.87
C ASN A 56 4.29 -14.95 -18.47
N ASN A 57 5.22 -15.19 -17.53
CA ASN A 57 5.12 -14.69 -16.15
C ASN A 57 5.14 -13.15 -16.08
N ALA A 58 5.99 -12.50 -16.89
CA ALA A 58 6.03 -11.04 -16.96
C ALA A 58 4.72 -10.48 -17.53
N MET A 59 4.18 -11.09 -18.58
CA MET A 59 2.90 -10.68 -19.16
C MET A 59 1.73 -10.85 -18.17
N LEU A 60 1.70 -11.95 -17.42
CA LEU A 60 0.71 -12.16 -16.36
C LEU A 60 0.86 -11.12 -15.23
N ALA A 61 2.08 -10.83 -14.81
CA ALA A 61 2.34 -9.82 -13.78
C ALA A 61 1.88 -8.42 -14.23
N GLN A 62 2.22 -8.01 -15.45
CA GLN A 62 1.75 -6.75 -16.05
C GLN A 62 0.23 -6.68 -16.10
N LYS A 63 -0.42 -7.76 -16.55
CA LYS A 63 -1.88 -7.84 -16.62
C LYS A 63 -2.50 -7.72 -15.22
N ALA A 64 -1.95 -8.39 -14.21
CA ALA A 64 -2.41 -8.29 -12.83
C ALA A 64 -2.30 -6.85 -12.27
N MET A 65 -1.19 -6.15 -12.55
CA MET A 65 -1.02 -4.76 -12.14
C MET A 65 -2.02 -3.83 -12.85
N LYS A 66 -2.23 -4.04 -14.15
CA LYS A 66 -3.21 -3.29 -14.95
C LYS A 66 -4.64 -3.45 -14.41
N TYR A 67 -5.07 -4.68 -14.08
CA TYR A 67 -6.39 -4.93 -13.48
C TYR A 67 -6.60 -4.21 -12.16
N ARG A 68 -5.55 -4.09 -11.35
CA ARG A 68 -5.63 -3.40 -10.06
C ARG A 68 -5.70 -1.87 -10.18
N LYS A 69 -5.61 -1.32 -11.41
CA LYS A 69 -5.58 0.12 -11.70
C LYS A 69 -4.49 0.83 -10.89
N LEU A 70 -3.34 0.18 -10.71
CA LEU A 70 -2.17 0.87 -10.19
C LEU A 70 -1.67 1.78 -11.31
N ASP A 71 -1.85 3.09 -11.13
CA ASP A 71 -1.26 4.06 -12.03
C ASP A 71 0.26 3.89 -12.09
N GLN A 72 0.86 4.29 -13.21
CA GLN A 72 2.32 4.30 -13.38
C GLN A 72 3.03 5.01 -12.22
N ALA A 73 2.40 6.02 -11.60
CA ALA A 73 2.92 6.71 -10.42
C ALA A 73 3.03 5.81 -9.17
N LYS A 74 2.14 4.82 -9.01
CA LYS A 74 2.24 3.80 -7.95
C LYS A 74 3.18 2.66 -8.33
N LEU A 75 3.39 2.45 -9.63
CA LEU A 75 4.37 1.54 -10.22
C LEU A 75 5.82 2.07 -10.17
N ALA A 76 5.99 3.39 -10.04
CA ALA A 76 7.28 4.05 -9.88
C ALA A 76 7.88 3.94 -8.48
N ILE A 77 7.22 3.24 -7.55
CA ILE A 77 7.74 2.97 -6.22
C ILE A 77 8.91 1.99 -6.36
N ASN A 78 10.03 2.28 -5.70
CA ASN A 78 11.16 1.36 -5.66
C ASN A 78 10.81 0.14 -4.80
N TYR A 79 10.33 -0.93 -5.44
CA TYR A 79 9.95 -2.19 -4.78
C TYR A 79 11.11 -2.97 -4.16
N ASN A 80 12.35 -2.54 -4.42
CA ASN A 80 13.52 -3.12 -3.77
C ASN A 80 13.85 -2.43 -2.44
N ASP A 81 13.18 -1.32 -2.10
CA ASP A 81 13.38 -0.67 -0.80
C ASP A 81 12.73 -1.52 0.32
N PRO A 82 13.52 -2.02 1.29
CA PRO A 82 12.99 -2.82 2.39
C PRO A 82 12.07 -2.03 3.32
N ASN A 83 12.12 -0.70 3.31
CA ASN A 83 11.29 0.15 4.15
C ASN A 83 9.89 0.40 3.56
N VAL A 84 9.69 0.03 2.29
CA VAL A 84 8.39 0.17 1.62
C VAL A 84 7.51 -1.03 1.94
N ASP A 85 6.33 -0.76 2.53
CA ASP A 85 5.26 -1.76 2.63
C ASP A 85 4.53 -1.89 1.29
N VAL A 86 4.98 -2.84 0.48
CA VAL A 86 4.40 -3.14 -0.84
C VAL A 86 2.94 -3.59 -0.76
N PHE A 87 2.50 -4.17 0.35
CA PHE A 87 1.10 -4.57 0.53
C PHE A 87 0.21 -3.37 0.75
N GLN A 88 0.67 -2.41 1.56
CA GLN A 88 -0.06 -1.17 1.78
C GLN A 88 -0.23 -0.39 0.46
N CYS A 89 0.80 -0.34 -0.39
CA CYS A 89 0.69 0.25 -1.74
C CYS A 89 -0.40 -0.42 -2.60
N MET A 90 -0.64 -1.70 -2.37
CA MET A 90 -1.66 -2.52 -3.04
C MET A 90 -3.03 -2.45 -2.37
N GLY A 91 -3.17 -1.63 -1.32
CA GLY A 91 -4.38 -1.52 -0.50
C GLY A 91 -4.66 -2.78 0.30
N ILE A 92 -3.63 -3.53 0.68
CA ILE A 92 -3.74 -4.74 1.50
C ILE A 92 -3.24 -4.42 2.90
N GLN A 93 -4.04 -4.74 3.91
CA GLN A 93 -3.66 -4.63 5.32
C GLN A 93 -3.46 -6.02 5.90
N TRP A 94 -2.31 -6.27 6.53
CA TRP A 94 -2.08 -7.48 7.30
C TRP A 94 -2.63 -7.35 8.72
N CYS A 95 -3.36 -8.35 9.18
CA CYS A 95 -3.95 -8.41 10.50
C CYS A 95 -3.47 -9.69 11.19
N LYS A 96 -2.67 -9.53 12.26
CA LYS A 96 -2.21 -10.67 13.03
C LYS A 96 -3.38 -11.24 13.81
N VAL A 97 -3.63 -12.54 13.66
CA VAL A 97 -4.63 -13.23 14.47
C VAL A 97 -4.03 -13.41 15.86
N ALA A 98 -4.60 -12.74 16.85
CA ALA A 98 -4.27 -13.03 18.24
C ALA A 98 -4.76 -14.44 18.54
N VAL A 99 -3.84 -15.36 18.85
CA VAL A 99 -4.21 -16.63 19.46
C VAL A 99 -4.80 -16.26 20.82
N GLN A 100 -6.09 -16.48 21.01
CA GLN A 100 -6.69 -16.38 22.34
C GLN A 100 -6.15 -17.56 23.13
N SER A 101 -5.28 -17.27 24.10
CA SER A 101 -4.76 -18.22 25.08
C SER A 101 -5.83 -18.61 26.09
#